data_AF-A0A6G8BZP6-F1
#
_entry.id   AF-A0A6G8BZP6-F1
#
_cell.length_a   1.000
_cell.length_b   1.000
_cell.length_c   1.000
_cell.angle_alpha   90.00
_cell.angle_beta   90.00
_cell.angle_gamma   90.00
#
_symmetry.space_group_name_H-M   'P 1'
#
loop_
_entity.id
_entity.type
_entity.pdbx_description
1 polymer ?
#
loop_
_entity_poly.entity_id
_entity_poly.type
_entity_poly.pdbx_seq_one_letter_code
_entity_poly.pdbx_strand_id
1 'polypeptide(L)'
;MSEPVDPSISSRTRKALSEAKARGVKLGSAGADNIRATVEKRKADADAFAALHQAVFDEMIAEGLTHRRMAEVLNERGVPAARGGAWTHGQVQRMLLRLRGAPE
;
A
#
# COMPACT_ATOMS: atom_id res chain seq x y z
N MET A 1 -9.80 14.65 23.09
CA MET A 1 -10.43 13.76 24.10
C MET A 1 -11.49 12.95 23.37
N SER A 2 -11.32 11.65 23.18
CA SER A 2 -12.35 10.79 22.57
C SER A 2 -13.49 10.57 23.57
N GLU A 3 -14.73 10.69 23.10
CA GLU A 3 -15.91 10.43 23.92
C GLU A 3 -15.98 8.96 24.35
N PRO A 4 -16.41 8.66 25.59
CA PRO A 4 -16.55 7.30 26.06
C PRO A 4 -17.71 6.60 25.33
N VAL A 5 -17.40 5.49 24.65
CA VAL A 5 -18.41 4.65 24.00
C VAL A 5 -19.28 3.99 25.07
N ASP A 6 -20.59 4.14 24.96
CA ASP A 6 -21.56 3.53 25.88
C ASP A 6 -21.41 1.99 25.89
N PRO A 7 -21.09 1.38 27.05
CA PRO A 7 -20.95 -0.07 27.20
C PRO A 7 -22.20 -0.87 26.78
N SER A 8 -23.39 -0.25 26.85
CA SER A 8 -24.66 -0.87 26.48
C SER A 8 -24.75 -1.18 24.99
N ILE A 9 -24.14 -0.34 24.14
CA ILE A 9 -24.11 -0.52 22.68
C ILE A 9 -23.19 -1.68 22.32
N SER A 10 -21.99 -1.73 22.92
CA SER A 10 -21.02 -2.81 22.70
C SER A 10 -21.59 -4.18 23.10
N SER A 11 -22.28 -4.25 24.24
CA SER A 11 -22.89 -5.48 24.75
C SER A 11 -23.96 -6.02 23.80
N ARG A 12 -24.88 -5.17 23.31
CA ARG A 12 -25.94 -5.57 22.38
C ARG A 12 -25.39 -6.09 21.04
N THR A 13 -24.41 -5.40 20.48
CA THR A 13 -23.77 -5.82 19.22
C THR A 13 -23.09 -7.18 19.38
N ARG A 14 -22.36 -7.40 20.48
CA ARG A 14 -21.71 -8.69 20.76
C ARG A 14 -22.73 -9.81 20.88
N LYS A 15 -23.85 -9.58 21.58
CA LYS A 15 -24.92 -10.55 21.73
C LYS A 15 -25.55 -10.92 20.38
N ALA A 16 -25.91 -9.92 19.57
CA ALA A 16 -26.49 -10.15 18.25
C ALA A 16 -25.54 -10.90 17.29
N LEU A 17 -24.25 -10.59 17.32
CA LEU A 17 -23.24 -11.32 16.54
C LEU A 17 -23.08 -12.76 17.02
N SER A 18 -23.12 -13.01 18.33
CA SER A 18 -23.07 -14.37 18.89
C SER A 18 -24.27 -15.20 18.44
N GLU A 19 -25.48 -14.64 18.50
CA GLU A 19 -26.70 -15.29 18.04
C GLU A 19 -26.68 -15.53 16.52
N ALA A 20 -26.17 -14.59 15.72
CA ALA A 20 -25.99 -14.78 14.29
C ALA A 20 -25.01 -15.94 14.00
N LYS A 21 -23.88 -15.99 14.71
CA LYS A 21 -22.91 -17.09 14.59
C LYS A 21 -23.53 -18.44 14.97
N ALA A 22 -24.31 -18.48 16.05
CA ALA A 22 -25.02 -19.69 16.50
C ALA A 22 -26.06 -20.17 15.47
N ARG A 23 -26.69 -19.24 14.74
CA ARG A 23 -27.58 -19.55 13.59
C ARG A 23 -26.82 -19.99 12.33
N GLY A 24 -25.49 -20.12 12.39
CA GLY A 24 -24.65 -20.52 11.25
C GLY A 24 -24.31 -19.38 10.28
N VAL A 25 -24.60 -18.12 10.63
CA VAL A 25 -24.24 -16.97 9.80
C VAL A 25 -22.72 -16.80 9.78
N LYS A 26 -22.14 -16.78 8.58
CA LYS A 26 -20.71 -16.52 8.37
C LYS A 26 -20.40 -15.05 8.66
N LEU A 27 -19.68 -14.80 9.76
CA LEU A 27 -19.22 -13.46 10.14
C LEU A 27 -17.86 -13.17 9.53
N GLY A 28 -17.86 -12.38 8.46
CA GLY A 28 -16.66 -12.01 7.72
C GLY A 28 -16.10 -13.13 6.83
N SER A 29 -15.14 -12.78 5.99
CA SER A 29 -14.37 -13.78 5.24
C SER A 29 -12.89 -13.43 5.29
N ALA A 30 -12.06 -14.44 5.48
CA ALA A 30 -10.61 -14.33 5.50
C ALA A 30 -10.04 -15.04 4.27
N GLY A 31 -8.79 -14.72 3.94
CA GLY A 31 -8.07 -15.36 2.84
C GLY A 31 -7.85 -14.45 1.63
N ALA A 32 -7.08 -14.97 0.68
CA ALA A 32 -6.61 -14.21 -0.49
C ALA A 32 -7.77 -13.62 -1.31
N ASP A 33 -8.86 -14.36 -1.48
CA ASP A 33 -10.01 -13.92 -2.28
C ASP A 33 -10.70 -12.69 -1.67
N ASN A 34 -10.80 -12.64 -0.34
CA ASN A 34 -11.42 -11.51 0.36
C ASN A 34 -10.62 -10.21 0.16
N ILE A 35 -9.28 -10.30 0.04
CA ILE A 35 -8.42 -9.12 -0.11
C ILE A 35 -8.01 -8.85 -1.56
N ARG A 36 -8.33 -9.75 -2.50
CA ARG A 36 -7.88 -9.71 -3.89
C ARG A 36 -8.14 -8.35 -4.54
N ALA A 37 -9.37 -7.84 -4.46
CA ALA A 37 -9.72 -6.54 -5.03
C ALA A 37 -8.87 -5.38 -4.46
N THR A 38 -8.57 -5.42 -3.15
CA THR A 38 -7.71 -4.41 -2.51
C THR A 38 -6.26 -4.54 -2.96
N VAL A 39 -5.76 -5.77 -3.12
CA VAL A 39 -4.40 -6.04 -3.61
C VAL A 39 -4.26 -5.55 -5.04
N GLU A 40 -5.18 -5.89 -5.93
CA GLU A 40 -5.12 -5.49 -7.34
C GLU A 40 -5.25 -3.97 -7.50
N LYS A 41 -6.10 -3.31 -6.71
CA LYS A 41 -6.14 -1.84 -6.67
C LYS A 41 -4.78 -1.25 -6.26
N ARG A 42 -4.16 -1.76 -5.20
CA ARG A 42 -2.86 -1.27 -4.73
C ARG A 42 -1.74 -1.48 -5.74
N LYS A 43 -1.77 -2.57 -6.51
CA LYS A 43 -0.84 -2.82 -7.61
C LYS A 43 -1.04 -1.77 -8.71
N ALA A 44 -2.28 -1.60 -9.18
CA ALA A 44 -2.61 -0.61 -10.21
C ALA A 44 -2.19 0.81 -9.81
N ASP A 45 -2.45 1.22 -8.56
CA ASP A 45 -2.03 2.53 -8.03
C ASP A 45 -0.50 2.67 -8.06
N ALA A 46 0.24 1.60 -7.72
CA ALA A 46 1.69 1.60 -7.72
C ALA A 46 2.29 1.61 -9.14
N ASP A 47 1.65 0.94 -10.09
CA ASP A 47 2.06 0.91 -11.49
C ASP A 47 1.80 2.28 -12.16
N ALA A 48 0.67 2.91 -11.87
CA ALA A 48 0.37 4.27 -12.30
C ALA A 48 1.37 5.28 -11.71
N PHE A 49 1.72 5.14 -10.43
CA PHE A 49 2.75 5.96 -9.80
C PHE A 49 4.14 5.76 -10.45
N ALA A 50 4.46 4.52 -10.82
CA ALA A 50 5.70 4.21 -11.54
C ALA A 50 5.73 4.90 -12.91
N ALA A 51 4.67 4.75 -13.71
CA ALA A 51 4.54 5.38 -15.01
C ALA A 51 4.68 6.91 -14.93
N LEU A 52 4.08 7.54 -13.92
CA LEU A 52 4.18 9.00 -13.71
C LEU A 52 5.63 9.48 -13.49
N HIS A 53 6.49 8.66 -12.87
CA HIS A 53 7.87 9.02 -12.55
C HIS A 53 8.89 8.42 -13.52
N GLN A 54 8.44 7.77 -14.60
CA GLN A 54 9.30 7.03 -15.52
C GLN A 54 10.47 7.88 -16.04
N ALA A 55 10.21 9.10 -16.51
CA ALA A 55 11.24 9.98 -17.05
C ALA A 55 12.38 10.29 -16.04
N VAL A 56 12.04 10.50 -14.76
CA VAL A 56 13.03 10.78 -13.70
C VAL A 56 13.88 9.55 -13.42
N PHE A 57 13.28 8.36 -13.43
CA PHE A 57 14.02 7.11 -13.25
C PHE A 57 14.89 6.78 -14.47
N ASP A 58 14.41 7.05 -15.69
CA ASP A 58 15.18 6.84 -16.92
C ASP A 58 16.43 7.74 -16.98
N GLU A 59 16.31 9.01 -16.56
CA GLU A 59 17.45 9.93 -16.39
C GLU A 59 18.52 9.33 -15.45
N MET A 60 18.11 8.91 -14.26
CA MET A 60 19.03 8.34 -13.27
C MET A 60 19.64 7.00 -13.71
N ILE A 61 18.92 6.19 -14.51
CA ILE A 61 19.45 4.97 -15.12
C ILE A 61 20.51 5.31 -16.16
N ALA A 62 20.26 6.31 -17.01
CA ALA A 62 21.21 6.77 -18.02
C ALA A 62 22.50 7.32 -17.40
N GLU A 63 22.39 7.97 -16.23
CA GLU A 63 23.52 8.40 -15.41
C GLU A 63 24.27 7.24 -14.71
N GLY A 64 23.72 6.02 -14.73
CA GLY A 64 24.33 4.85 -14.09
C GLY A 64 24.28 4.88 -12.56
N LEU A 65 23.33 5.59 -11.97
CA LEU A 65 23.25 5.74 -10.52
C LEU A 65 22.89 4.41 -9.82
N THR A 66 23.47 4.20 -8.63
CA THR A 66 23.07 3.09 -7.76
C THR A 66 21.70 3.37 -7.14
N HIS A 67 20.96 2.33 -6.72
CA HIS A 67 19.65 2.52 -6.09
C HIS A 67 19.69 3.42 -4.84
N ARG A 68 20.80 3.38 -4.09
CA ARG A 68 20.99 4.24 -2.93
C ARG A 68 21.15 5.69 -3.36
N ARG A 69 21.97 5.96 -4.38
CA ARG A 69 22.16 7.32 -4.89
C ARG A 69 20.89 7.87 -5.52
N MET A 70 20.12 7.05 -6.23
CA MET A 70 18.79 7.44 -6.74
C MET A 70 17.86 7.89 -5.61
N ALA A 71 17.81 7.17 -4.48
CA ALA A 71 16.98 7.55 -3.35
C ALA A 71 17.43 8.89 -2.73
N GLU A 72 18.74 9.10 -2.60
CA GLU A 72 19.31 10.38 -2.14
C GLU A 72 18.94 11.52 -3.09
N VAL A 73 19.10 11.34 -4.40
CA VAL A 73 18.75 12.33 -5.42
C VAL A 73 17.25 12.67 -5.38
N LEU A 74 16.37 11.67 -5.26
CA LEU A 74 14.93 11.92 -5.15
C LEU A 74 14.58 12.74 -3.89
N ASN A 75 15.23 12.45 -2.77
CA ASN A 75 15.06 13.20 -1.52
C ASN A 75 15.62 14.62 -1.61
N GLU A 76 16.80 14.79 -2.21
CA GLU A 76 17.43 16.09 -2.47
C GLU A 76 16.56 16.96 -3.40
N ARG A 77 15.93 16.35 -4.41
CA ARG A 77 14.97 16.99 -5.32
C ARG A 77 13.59 17.25 -4.69
N GLY A 78 13.37 16.81 -3.45
CA GLY A 78 12.10 16.97 -2.74
C GLY A 78 10.94 16.15 -3.31
N VAL A 79 11.22 15.11 -4.08
CA VAL A 79 10.20 14.22 -4.65
C VAL A 79 9.69 13.29 -3.54
N PRO A 80 8.41 13.36 -3.13
CA PRO A 80 7.89 12.49 -2.07
C PRO A 80 7.71 11.05 -2.57
N ALA A 81 7.93 10.07 -1.69
CA ALA A 81 7.56 8.68 -1.98
C ALA A 81 6.02 8.51 -2.05
N ALA A 82 5.53 7.42 -2.66
CA ALA A 82 4.10 7.18 -2.91
C ALA A 82 3.18 7.27 -1.67
N ARG A 83 3.68 7.00 -0.46
CA ARG A 83 2.94 7.14 0.81
C ARG A 83 3.39 8.34 1.64
N GLY A 84 4.10 9.29 1.02
CA GLY A 84 4.82 10.35 1.70
C GLY A 84 6.15 9.87 2.30
N GLY A 85 6.90 10.84 2.83
CA GLY A 85 8.21 10.60 3.45
C GLY A 85 9.35 10.45 2.44
N ALA A 86 10.52 10.10 2.98
CA ALA A 86 11.76 9.96 2.22
C ALA A 86 11.82 8.63 1.44
N TRP A 87 12.48 8.69 0.29
CA TRP A 87 12.86 7.53 -0.52
C TRP A 87 13.95 6.71 0.16
N THR A 88 13.80 5.40 0.01
CA THR A 88 14.77 4.37 0.41
C THR A 88 15.20 3.57 -0.82
N HIS A 89 16.39 2.95 -0.76
CA HIS A 89 16.89 2.12 -1.87
C HIS A 89 15.92 0.98 -2.26
N GLY A 90 15.19 0.40 -1.30
CA GLY A 90 14.21 -0.65 -1.56
C GLY A 90 12.96 -0.16 -2.29
N GLN A 91 12.56 1.11 -2.08
CA GLN A 91 11.49 1.72 -2.88
C GLN A 91 11.96 1.98 -4.31
N VAL A 92 13.21 2.42 -4.49
CA VAL A 92 13.81 2.57 -5.82
C VAL A 92 13.85 1.23 -6.56
N GLN A 93 14.29 0.15 -5.91
CA GLN A 93 14.30 -1.18 -6.52
C GLN A 93 12.89 -1.61 -6.99
N ARG A 94 11.86 -1.41 -6.16
CA ARG A 94 10.47 -1.74 -6.51
C ARG A 94 9.93 -0.91 -7.66
N MET A 95 10.31 0.36 -7.76
CA MET A 95 9.97 1.22 -8.89
C MET A 95 10.60 0.70 -10.19
N LEU A 96 11.90 0.38 -10.13
CA LEU A 96 12.63 -0.13 -11.30
C LEU A 96 12.09 -1.48 -11.77
N LEU A 97 11.68 -2.38 -10.87
CA LEU A 97 11.03 -3.64 -11.23
C LEU A 97 9.73 -3.39 -11.99
N ARG A 98 8.88 -2.48 -11.48
CA ARG A 98 7.62 -2.10 -12.14
C ARG A 98 7.83 -1.48 -13.53
N LEU A 99 8.77 -0.54 -13.64
CA LEU A 99 9.07 0.13 -14.91
C LEU A 99 9.59 -0.83 -15.98
N ARG A 100 10.24 -1.93 -15.58
CA ARG A 100 10.68 -3.00 -16.49
C ARG A 100 9.57 -3.98 -16.86
N GLY A 101 8.36 -3.81 -16.33
CA GLY A 101 7.27 -4.76 -16.46
C GLY A 101 7.54 -6.10 -15.75
N ALA A 102 8.48 -6.14 -14.82
CA ALA A 102 8.75 -7.34 -14.05
C ALA A 102 7.67 -7.49 -12.96
N PRO A 103 7.08 -8.69 -12.81
CA PRO A 103 6.15 -8.93 -11.70
C PRO A 103 6.86 -8.75 -10.36
N GLU A 104 6.17 -8.10 -9.42
CA GLU A 104 6.64 -7.89 -8.04
C GLU A 104 6.68 -9.19 -7.22
#